data_AF-A0A8J7EIW0-F1
#
_entry.id   AF-A0A8J7EIW0-F1
#
_cell.length_a   1.000
_cell.length_b   1.000
_cell.length_c   1.000
_cell.angle_alpha   90.00
_cell.angle_beta   90.00
_cell.angle_gamma   90.00
#
_symmetry.space_group_name_H-M   'P 1'
#
loop_
_entity.id
_entity.type
_entity.pdbx_description
1 polymer ?
#
loop_
_entity_poly.entity_id
_entity_poly.type
_entity_poly.pdbx_seq_one_letter_code
_entity_poly.pdbx_strand_id
1 'polypeptide(L)'
;MGLLNRRWLAVALMLWGVAACQSPGGNGASDSEIPSTACRPVPHAAGETEICGTPQLVAVLGPNLLELLLVLGGQPVAFGDHILFHAQDYTDPATQIPYQGDRITTQPINLGSDFTPNLEALLRSQPDLILAPPTCPPNSRSPWLR
;
A
#
# COMPACT_ATOMS: atom_id res chain seq x y z
N MET A 1 -37.42 -50.05 -35.98
CA MET A 1 -37.47 -48.68 -35.41
C MET A 1 -36.46 -48.56 -34.27
N GLY A 2 -35.19 -48.28 -34.59
CA GLY A 2 -34.05 -48.39 -33.68
C GLY A 2 -33.31 -47.07 -33.42
N LEU A 3 -34.04 -45.95 -33.35
CA LEU A 3 -33.47 -44.60 -33.20
C LEU A 3 -33.95 -43.87 -31.94
N LEU A 4 -34.91 -44.44 -31.19
CA LEU A 4 -35.46 -43.78 -30.00
C LEU A 4 -34.58 -43.97 -28.75
N ASN A 5 -33.88 -45.11 -28.59
CA ASN A 5 -33.02 -45.36 -27.42
C ASN A 5 -31.65 -44.66 -27.44
N ARG A 6 -31.20 -44.15 -28.60
CA ARG A 6 -29.87 -43.54 -28.72
C ARG A 6 -29.84 -42.05 -28.34
N ARG A 7 -31.01 -41.39 -28.29
CA ARG A 7 -31.14 -39.99 -27.88
C ARG A 7 -31.15 -39.83 -26.35
N TRP A 8 -31.64 -40.82 -25.61
CA TRP A 8 -31.65 -40.80 -24.14
C TRP A 8 -30.28 -41.13 -23.53
N LEU A 9 -29.44 -41.92 -24.21
CA LEU A 9 -28.05 -42.17 -23.82
C LEU A 9 -27.15 -40.93 -23.97
N ALA A 10 -27.43 -40.05 -24.94
CA ALA A 10 -26.67 -38.81 -25.15
C ALA A 10 -26.98 -37.73 -24.09
N VAL A 11 -28.23 -37.68 -23.58
CA VAL A 11 -28.61 -36.73 -22.53
C VAL A 11 -28.06 -37.14 -21.17
N ALA A 12 -27.97 -38.44 -20.89
CA ALA A 12 -27.37 -38.93 -19.64
C ALA A 12 -25.86 -38.67 -19.54
N LEU A 13 -25.12 -38.69 -20.66
CA LEU A 13 -23.67 -38.44 -20.65
C LEU A 13 -23.30 -36.96 -20.51
N MET A 14 -24.20 -36.02 -20.85
CA MET A 14 -23.92 -34.58 -20.79
C MET A 14 -24.12 -33.99 -19.38
N LEU A 15 -24.77 -34.71 -18.48
CA LEU A 15 -25.00 -34.32 -17.08
C LEU A 15 -23.89 -34.76 -16.10
N TRP A 16 -22.88 -35.49 -16.58
CA TRP A 16 -21.74 -35.99 -15.78
C TRP A 16 -20.42 -35.23 -16.05
N GLY A 17 -20.50 -34.05 -16.67
CA GLY A 17 -19.34 -33.23 -17.04
C GLY A 17 -18.99 -32.08 -16.10
N VAL A 18 -19.77 -31.85 -15.02
CA VAL A 18 -19.54 -30.76 -14.06
C VAL A 18 -19.18 -31.32 -12.67
N ALA A 19 -18.19 -32.19 -12.64
CA ALA A 19 -17.48 -32.56 -11.42
C ALA A 19 -15.97 -32.35 -11.60
N ALA A 20 -15.60 -31.18 -12.14
CA ALA A 20 -14.24 -30.67 -12.07
C ALA A 20 -14.16 -29.73 -10.85
N CYS A 21 -13.54 -30.24 -9.78
CA CYS A 21 -13.03 -29.52 -8.62
C CYS A 21 -13.97 -28.48 -7.96
N GLN A 22 -15.00 -28.99 -7.28
CA GLN A 22 -15.44 -28.35 -6.04
C GLN A 22 -14.40 -28.70 -4.97
N SER A 23 -13.43 -27.83 -4.76
CA SER A 23 -12.63 -27.85 -3.54
C SER A 23 -13.60 -27.65 -2.37
N PRO A 24 -13.51 -28.40 -1.25
CA PRO A 24 -14.39 -28.19 -0.10
C PRO A 24 -14.33 -26.72 0.30
N GLY A 25 -15.45 -26.02 0.08
CA GLY A 25 -15.60 -24.62 0.41
C GLY A 25 -15.62 -24.41 1.92
N GLY A 26 -15.20 -23.21 2.31
CA GLY A 26 -15.51 -22.63 3.60
C GLY A 26 -14.35 -22.71 4.58
N ASN A 27 -13.39 -21.80 4.42
CA ASN A 27 -13.42 -20.60 5.25
C ASN A 27 -13.14 -19.43 4.30
N GLY A 28 -13.66 -18.25 4.60
CA GLY A 28 -13.44 -17.07 3.77
C GLY A 28 -11.96 -16.89 3.45
N ALA A 29 -11.66 -15.95 2.56
CA ALA A 29 -10.52 -15.11 2.86
C ALA A 29 -10.82 -14.51 4.25
N SER A 30 -10.47 -15.25 5.31
CA SER A 30 -9.76 -14.64 6.40
C SER A 30 -8.63 -13.93 5.68
N ASP A 31 -8.82 -12.64 5.42
CA ASP A 31 -7.84 -11.70 5.94
C ASP A 31 -7.38 -12.35 7.23
N SER A 32 -6.22 -13.01 7.17
CA SER A 32 -5.51 -13.38 8.38
C SER A 32 -5.22 -12.02 8.97
N GLU A 33 -6.18 -11.55 9.75
CA GLU A 33 -6.12 -10.36 10.56
C GLU A 33 -4.91 -10.67 11.43
N ILE A 34 -3.75 -10.17 10.99
CA ILE A 34 -2.53 -10.26 11.76
C ILE A 34 -2.97 -9.75 13.13
N PRO A 35 -2.83 -10.55 14.21
CA PRO A 35 -3.22 -10.10 15.52
C PRO A 35 -2.64 -8.70 15.68
N SER A 36 -3.43 -7.73 16.14
CA SER A 36 -2.99 -6.32 16.22
C SER A 36 -1.72 -6.11 17.06
N THR A 37 -1.25 -7.18 17.73
CA THR A 37 -0.03 -7.28 18.52
C THR A 37 1.10 -8.11 17.90
N ALA A 38 0.92 -8.77 16.75
CA ALA A 38 1.99 -9.53 16.12
C ALA A 38 2.96 -8.59 15.39
N CYS A 39 4.24 -8.72 15.73
CA CYS A 39 5.31 -7.93 15.15
C CYS A 39 6.01 -8.70 14.02
N ARG A 40 6.42 -7.98 12.98
CA ARG A 40 7.17 -8.53 11.85
C ARG A 40 8.42 -7.69 11.59
N PRO A 41 9.61 -8.31 11.49
CA PRO A 41 10.80 -7.62 11.02
C PRO A 41 10.68 -7.32 9.53
N VAL A 42 11.00 -6.10 9.12
CA VAL A 42 11.02 -5.67 7.72
C VAL A 42 12.43 -5.19 7.38
N PRO A 43 13.16 -5.90 6.50
CA PRO A 43 14.48 -5.46 6.05
C PRO A 43 14.38 -4.28 5.07
N HIS A 44 15.30 -3.34 5.17
CA HIS A 44 15.43 -2.19 4.26
C HIS A 44 16.90 -1.75 4.16
N ALA A 45 17.20 -0.77 3.31
CA ALA A 45 18.57 -0.33 3.04
C ALA A 45 19.35 0.19 4.27
N ALA A 46 18.64 0.57 5.34
CA ALA A 46 19.23 1.07 6.59
C ALA A 46 19.26 0.01 7.72
N GLY A 47 18.90 -1.24 7.44
CA GLY A 47 18.90 -2.34 8.41
C GLY A 47 17.56 -3.07 8.44
N GLU A 48 17.01 -3.22 9.63
CA GLU A 48 15.74 -3.90 9.87
C GLU A 48 14.91 -3.07 10.85
N THR A 49 13.61 -2.96 10.58
CA THR A 49 12.64 -2.31 11.46
C THR A 49 11.54 -3.30 11.81
N GLU A 50 11.23 -3.43 13.09
CA GLU A 50 10.11 -4.23 13.56
C GLU A 50 8.80 -3.42 13.45
N ILE A 51 7.82 -3.96 12.74
CA ILE A 51 6.50 -3.35 12.59
C ILE A 51 5.47 -4.22 13.32
N CYS A 52 4.82 -3.65 14.32
CA CYS A 52 3.80 -4.32 15.13
C CYS A 52 2.40 -3.94 14.66
N GLY A 53 1.54 -4.95 14.50
CA GLY A 53 0.16 -4.76 14.05
C GLY A 53 0.07 -4.13 12.65
N THR A 54 -0.97 -3.33 12.46
CA THR A 54 -1.24 -2.59 11.21
C THR A 54 -1.17 -1.10 11.49
N PRO A 55 -0.16 -0.38 10.95
CA PRO A 55 -0.04 1.07 11.09
C PRO A 55 -1.31 1.79 10.61
N GLN A 56 -1.78 2.75 11.40
CA GLN A 56 -2.96 3.57 11.14
C GLN A 56 -2.59 5.02 10.78
N LEU A 57 -1.47 5.51 11.30
CA LEU A 57 -1.02 6.90 11.17
C LEU A 57 0.33 6.94 10.48
N VAL A 58 0.30 6.94 9.14
CA VAL A 58 1.51 6.87 8.33
C VAL A 58 1.98 8.28 7.95
N ALA A 59 3.20 8.64 8.37
CA ALA A 59 3.90 9.80 7.86
C ALA A 59 4.75 9.40 6.64
N VAL A 60 4.71 10.19 5.58
CA VAL A 60 5.37 9.87 4.31
C VAL A 60 6.34 10.97 3.93
N LEU A 61 7.58 10.60 3.65
CA LEU A 61 8.62 11.48 3.13
C LEU A 61 8.84 11.13 1.65
N GLY A 62 8.39 12.01 0.77
CA GLY A 62 8.63 11.94 -0.67
C GLY A 62 7.45 11.39 -1.49
N PRO A 63 7.26 11.91 -2.72
CA PRO A 63 6.11 11.59 -3.56
C PRO A 63 6.04 10.13 -4.02
N ASN A 64 7.18 9.47 -4.24
CA ASN A 64 7.20 8.07 -4.68
C ASN A 64 6.60 7.11 -3.64
N LEU A 65 6.82 7.40 -2.35
CA LEU A 65 6.27 6.60 -1.25
C LEU A 65 4.80 6.96 -0.99
N LEU A 66 4.42 8.22 -1.25
CA LEU A 66 3.02 8.64 -1.19
C LEU A 66 2.18 7.89 -2.22
N GLU A 67 2.67 7.79 -3.46
CA GLU A 67 2.00 7.01 -4.51
C GLU A 67 1.79 5.56 -4.08
N LEU A 68 2.83 4.92 -3.52
CA LEU A 68 2.73 3.53 -3.05
C LEU A 68 1.71 3.37 -1.93
N LEU A 69 1.70 4.29 -0.95
CA LEU A 69 0.72 4.28 0.14
C LEU A 69 -0.71 4.39 -0.41
N LEU A 70 -0.95 5.31 -1.34
CA LEU A 70 -2.26 5.54 -1.94
C LEU A 70 -2.74 4.35 -2.79
N VAL A 71 -1.84 3.70 -3.53
CA VAL A 71 -2.16 2.48 -4.32
C VAL A 71 -2.58 1.33 -3.41
N LEU A 72 -2.00 1.24 -2.21
CA LEU A 72 -2.39 0.26 -1.19
C LEU A 72 -3.66 0.68 -0.41
N GLY A 73 -4.29 1.80 -0.77
CA GLY A 73 -5.49 2.33 -0.12
C GLY A 73 -5.23 3.06 1.20
N GLY A 74 -3.96 3.27 1.58
CA GLY A 74 -3.60 4.05 2.76
C GLY A 74 -3.75 5.55 2.55
N GLN A 75 -3.74 6.30 3.64
CA GLN A 75 -3.80 7.77 3.63
C GLN A 75 -2.74 8.36 4.56
N PRO A 76 -2.05 9.44 4.17
CA PRO A 76 -1.03 10.04 5.01
C PRO A 76 -1.65 10.88 6.15
N VAL A 77 -1.05 10.80 7.34
CA VAL A 77 -1.30 11.78 8.43
C VAL A 77 -0.38 13.00 8.29
N ALA A 78 0.76 12.81 7.64
CA ALA A 78 1.74 13.86 7.37
C ALA A 78 2.51 13.53 6.09
N PHE A 79 2.89 14.57 5.34
CA PHE A 79 3.56 14.43 4.06
C PHE A 79 4.69 15.46 3.91
N GLY A 80 5.87 15.00 3.54
CA GLY A 80 6.98 15.84 3.09
C GLY A 80 7.20 15.66 1.59
N ASP A 81 7.34 16.76 0.87
CA ASP A 81 7.46 16.76 -0.60
C ASP A 81 8.93 16.96 -1.03
N HIS A 82 9.29 16.53 -2.24
CA HIS A 82 10.57 16.91 -2.86
C HIS A 82 10.63 18.40 -3.15
N ILE A 83 9.51 18.98 -3.59
CA ILE A 83 9.39 20.38 -3.99
C ILE A 83 8.25 21.01 -3.20
N LEU A 84 8.56 22.11 -2.51
CA LEU A 84 7.58 22.83 -1.70
C LEU A 84 6.66 23.69 -2.56
N PHE A 85 5.55 23.11 -3.02
CA PHE A 85 4.49 23.85 -3.70
C PHE A 85 3.56 24.60 -2.74
N HIS A 86 3.55 24.19 -1.46
CA HIS A 86 2.74 24.78 -0.41
C HIS A 86 3.54 24.83 0.89
N ALA A 87 3.35 25.90 1.69
CA ALA A 87 4.17 26.17 2.87
C ALA A 87 3.45 25.91 4.20
N GLN A 88 2.14 25.70 4.18
CA GLN A 88 1.32 25.44 5.36
C GLN A 88 0.79 24.00 5.32
N ASP A 89 0.05 23.59 6.35
CA ASP A 89 -0.64 22.30 6.33
C ASP A 89 -1.62 22.21 5.14
N TYR A 90 -1.86 20.98 4.69
CA TYR A 90 -2.66 20.72 3.50
C TYR A 90 -4.15 20.71 3.85
N THR A 91 -4.83 21.83 3.61
CA THR A 91 -6.28 21.98 3.82
C THR A 91 -7.10 21.54 2.62
N ASP A 92 -6.50 21.54 1.43
CA ASP A 92 -7.10 21.09 0.16
C ASP A 92 -6.02 20.37 -0.68
N PRO A 93 -5.74 19.08 -0.37
CA PRO A 93 -4.70 18.32 -1.05
C PRO A 93 -4.85 18.30 -2.57
N ALA A 94 -6.08 18.26 -3.10
CA ALA A 94 -6.36 18.17 -4.53
C ALA A 94 -5.79 19.35 -5.33
N THR A 95 -5.64 20.52 -4.70
CA THR A 95 -5.04 21.70 -5.33
C THR A 95 -3.62 21.99 -4.86
N GLN A 96 -3.24 21.48 -3.68
CA GLN A 96 -1.96 21.79 -3.03
C GLN A 96 -0.87 20.73 -3.27
N ILE A 97 -1.24 19.50 -3.64
CA ILE A 97 -0.31 18.38 -3.89
C ILE A 97 -0.46 17.95 -5.36
N PRO A 98 0.51 18.30 -6.23
CA PRO A 98 0.44 17.94 -7.65
C PRO A 98 0.34 16.42 -7.89
N TYR A 99 -0.43 16.05 -8.91
CA TYR A 99 -0.62 14.68 -9.44
C TYR A 99 -1.30 13.63 -8.54
N GLN A 100 -1.19 13.77 -7.22
CA GLN A 100 -1.64 12.75 -6.26
C GLN A 100 -2.65 13.30 -5.24
N GLY A 101 -2.79 14.61 -5.15
CA GLY A 101 -3.66 15.28 -4.20
C GLY A 101 -5.13 14.91 -4.34
N ASP A 102 -5.58 14.61 -5.56
CA ASP A 102 -6.95 14.18 -5.87
C ASP A 102 -7.32 12.81 -5.28
N ARG A 103 -6.31 12.03 -4.89
CA ARG A 103 -6.47 10.72 -4.23
C ARG A 103 -6.33 10.80 -2.70
N ILE A 104 -6.00 11.97 -2.16
CA ILE A 104 -5.87 12.21 -0.73
C ILE A 104 -7.21 12.71 -0.19
N THR A 105 -7.74 11.99 0.77
CA THR A 105 -9.03 12.26 1.43
C THR A 105 -8.87 12.85 2.83
N THR A 106 -7.64 12.88 3.36
CA THR A 106 -7.27 13.47 4.64
C THR A 106 -6.71 14.89 4.46
N GLN A 107 -6.37 15.56 5.57
CA GLN A 107 -5.66 16.84 5.58
C GLN A 107 -4.28 16.63 6.24
N PRO A 108 -3.28 16.12 5.50
CA PRO A 108 -1.99 15.78 6.09
C PRO A 108 -1.26 17.03 6.59
N ILE A 109 -0.52 16.88 7.70
CA ILE A 109 0.42 17.89 8.18
C ILE A 109 1.56 18.01 7.18
N ASN A 110 1.95 19.24 6.85
CA ASN A 110 3.05 19.51 5.93
C ASN A 110 4.39 19.37 6.68
N LEU A 111 5.19 18.39 6.29
CA LEU A 111 6.52 18.13 6.85
C LEU A 111 7.62 18.94 6.17
N GLY A 112 7.30 19.80 5.21
CA GLY A 112 8.27 20.51 4.41
C GLY A 112 8.96 19.58 3.42
N SER A 113 10.27 19.78 3.24
CA SER A 113 11.04 19.03 2.26
C SER A 113 11.38 17.65 2.80
N ASP A 114 11.22 16.59 2.02
CA ASP A 114 11.62 15.24 2.43
C ASP A 114 13.14 15.05 2.57
N PHE A 115 13.95 15.92 1.94
CA PHE A 115 15.40 15.97 2.15
C PHE A 115 15.80 16.57 3.51
N THR A 116 15.00 17.51 4.02
CA THR A 116 15.20 18.16 5.33
C THR A 116 13.86 18.40 6.01
N PRO A 117 13.21 17.34 6.52
CA PRO A 117 11.84 17.42 7.03
C PRO A 117 11.77 18.17 8.35
N ASN A 118 10.63 18.82 8.58
CA ASN A 118 10.32 19.51 9.83
C ASN A 118 10.04 18.49 10.94
N LEU A 119 11.04 18.25 11.80
CA LEU A 119 10.94 17.30 12.90
C LEU A 119 9.89 17.68 13.94
N GLU A 120 9.64 18.98 14.17
CA GLU A 120 8.60 19.41 15.11
C GLU A 120 7.19 19.10 14.57
N ALA A 121 6.99 19.28 13.26
CA ALA A 121 5.74 18.91 12.59
C ALA A 121 5.53 17.38 12.61
N LEU A 122 6.59 16.61 12.40
CA LEU A 122 6.57 15.14 12.46
C LEU A 122 6.23 14.64 13.88
N LEU A 123 6.80 15.25 14.92
CA LEU A 123 6.47 14.90 16.31
C LEU A 123 5.01 15.24 16.64
N ARG A 124 4.50 16.36 16.10
CA ARG A 124 3.10 16.78 16.29
C ARG A 124 2.11 15.84 15.61
N SER A 125 2.47 15.25 14.47
CA SER A 125 1.58 14.33 13.73
C SER A 125 1.44 12.95 14.38
N GLN A 126 2.28 12.61 15.36
CA GLN A 126 2.26 11.37 16.13
C GLN A 126 2.07 10.10 15.26
N PRO A 127 2.90 9.89 14.21
CA PRO A 127 2.76 8.73 13.35
C PRO A 127 3.17 7.45 14.07
N ASP A 128 2.56 6.33 13.68
CA ASP A 128 2.95 4.98 14.11
C ASP A 128 3.84 4.26 13.07
N LEU A 129 3.98 4.84 11.87
CA LEU A 129 4.94 4.44 10.86
C LEU A 129 5.44 5.66 10.07
N ILE A 130 6.76 5.71 9.82
CA ILE A 130 7.37 6.70 8.94
C ILE A 130 7.95 5.98 7.72
N LEU A 131 7.49 6.36 6.52
CA LEU A 131 8.04 5.91 5.26
C LEU A 131 9.03 6.93 4.73
N ALA A 132 10.30 6.53 4.60
CA ALA A 132 11.38 7.38 4.11
C ALA A 132 12.13 6.74 2.94
N PRO A 133 12.56 7.53 1.94
CA PRO A 133 13.31 7.00 0.80
C PRO A 133 14.68 6.53 1.26
N PRO A 134 15.31 5.58 0.56
CA PRO A 134 16.65 5.15 0.91
C PRO A 134 17.61 6.35 0.85
N THR A 135 18.33 6.59 1.95
CA THR A 135 19.37 7.61 1.97
C THR A 135 20.52 7.18 1.05
N CYS A 136 20.94 8.04 0.13
CA CYS A 136 22.15 7.79 -0.65
C CYS A 136 23.37 7.86 0.30
N PRO A 137 24.16 6.77 0.46
CA PRO A 137 25.36 6.83 1.27
C PRO A 137 26.32 7.89 0.71
N PRO A 138 27.01 8.68 1.57
CA PRO A 138 27.86 9.78 1.11
C PRO A 138 28.99 9.37 0.15
N ASN A 139 29.29 8.08 0.02
CA ASN A 139 30.34 7.53 -0.84
C ASN A 139 29.85 6.57 -1.95
N SER A 140 28.54 6.45 -2.21
CA SER A 140 28.06 5.62 -3.32
C SER A 140 28.15 6.40 -4.64
N ARG A 141 29.17 6.14 -5.46
CA ARG A 141 29.15 6.57 -6.86
C ARG A 141 28.09 5.74 -7.60
N SER A 142 27.19 6.40 -8.33
CA SER A 142 26.25 5.71 -9.21
C SER A 142 27.02 4.81 -10.19
N PRO A 143 26.71 3.50 -10.28
CA PRO A 143 27.31 2.60 -11.27
C PRO A 143 27.11 3.08 -12.71
N TRP A 144 26.09 3.91 -12.93
CA TRP A 144 25.66 4.42 -14.23
C TRP A 144 26.37 5.70 -14.68
N LEU A 145 27.29 6.23 -13.86
CA LEU A 145 28.13 7.40 -14.20
C LEU A 145 29.56 6.99 -14.63
N ARG A 146 29.70 5.83 -15.29
CA ARG A 146 30.95 5.36 -15.88
C ARG A 146 30.81 5.10 -17.38
#